data_AF-A0A9W8HV51-F1
#
_entry.id   AF-A0A9W8HV51-F1
#
_cell.length_a   1.000
_cell.length_b   1.000
_cell.length_c   1.000
_cell.angle_alpha   90.00
_cell.angle_beta   90.00
_cell.angle_gamma   90.00
#
_symmetry.space_group_name_H-M   'P 1'
#
loop_
_entity.id
_entity.type
_entity.pdbx_description
1 polymer ?
#
loop_
_entity_poly.entity_id
_entity_poly.type
_entity_poly.pdbx_seq_one_letter_code
_entity_poly.pdbx_strand_id
1 'polypeptide(L)'
;MSLVRFLKFSLRQSPLKNFEIYRKLDDAKWGRLVGVDELGNRYYENPEERYGRERWCLPAGRPHKVDASQIPPRWHSWLHKTTDEVPKPTPAEDAAALHRP
;
A
#
# COMPACT_ATOMS: atom_id res chain seq x y z
N MET A 1 10.62 -0.26 17.40
CA MET A 1 9.29 0.39 17.48
C MET A 1 9.17 1.13 18.80
N SER A 2 8.65 2.36 18.83
CA SER A 2 8.34 3.06 20.10
C SER A 2 6.91 2.74 20.55
N LEU A 3 6.67 2.64 21.86
CA LEU A 3 5.35 2.40 22.43
C LEU A 3 4.32 3.46 21.98
N VAL A 4 4.74 4.72 21.89
CA VAL A 4 3.90 5.84 21.42
C VAL A 4 3.41 5.60 20.00
N ARG A 5 4.27 5.05 19.14
CA ARG A 5 3.91 4.69 17.77
C ARG A 5 2.89 3.55 17.77
N PHE A 6 3.09 2.51 18.57
CA PHE A 6 2.15 1.39 18.69
C PHE A 6 0.77 1.84 19.18
N LEU A 7 0.71 2.73 20.17
CA LEU A 7 -0.52 3.32 20.68
C LEU A 7 -1.24 4.12 19.60
N LYS A 8 -0.53 5.01 18.88
CA LYS A 8 -1.11 5.76 17.76
C LYS A 8 -1.62 4.84 16.65
N PHE A 9 -0.90 3.76 16.33
CA PHE A 9 -1.34 2.75 15.37
C PHE A 9 -2.65 2.08 15.81
N SER A 10 -2.71 1.67 17.09
CA SER A 10 -3.84 0.96 17.67
C SER A 10 -5.09 1.82 17.80
N LEU A 11 -4.93 3.12 18.05
CA LEU A 11 -6.05 4.06 18.25
C LEU A 11 -6.56 4.68 16.95
N ARG A 12 -5.74 4.76 15.89
CA ARG A 12 -6.07 5.48 14.65
C ARG A 12 -6.73 4.62 13.58
N GLN A 13 -6.65 3.29 13.69
CA GLN A 13 -7.19 2.34 12.72
C GLN A 13 -8.01 1.24 13.40
N SER A 14 -8.85 0.56 12.60
CA SER A 14 -9.62 -0.58 13.08
C SER A 14 -8.73 -1.76 13.49
N PRO A 15 -9.04 -2.49 14.57
CA PRO A 15 -8.29 -3.67 15.01
C PRO A 15 -8.09 -4.73 13.93
N LEU A 16 -9.10 -4.94 13.06
CA LEU A 16 -9.02 -5.92 11.98
C LEU A 16 -8.03 -5.49 10.88
N LYS A 17 -8.05 -4.20 10.53
CA LYS A 17 -7.12 -3.63 9.56
C LYS A 17 -5.68 -3.67 10.10
N ASN A 18 -5.54 -3.38 11.39
CA ASN A 18 -4.28 -3.46 12.10
C ASN A 18 -3.70 -4.88 12.09
N PHE A 19 -4.54 -5.87 12.37
CA PHE A 19 -4.16 -7.27 12.29
C PHE A 19 -3.73 -7.68 10.87
N GLU A 20 -4.45 -7.24 9.84
CA GLU A 20 -4.08 -7.52 8.45
C GLU A 20 -2.71 -6.94 8.11
N ILE A 21 -2.48 -5.66 8.45
CA ILE A 21 -1.23 -4.95 8.19
C ILE A 21 -0.07 -5.66 8.88
N TYR A 22 -0.22 -5.96 10.17
CA TYR A 22 0.81 -6.69 10.92
C TYR A 22 1.12 -8.05 10.29
N ARG A 23 0.09 -8.84 9.97
CA ARG A 23 0.28 -10.18 9.42
C ARG A 23 0.95 -10.17 8.03
N LYS A 24 0.74 -9.12 7.23
CA LYS A 24 1.28 -9.04 5.86
C LYS A 24 2.64 -8.35 5.78
N LEU A 25 2.89 -7.33 6.59
CA LEU A 25 4.06 -6.47 6.50
C LEU A 25 5.04 -6.62 7.67
N ASP A 26 4.65 -7.37 8.71
CA ASP A 26 5.42 -7.53 9.96
C ASP A 26 5.81 -6.18 10.61
N ASP A 27 5.02 -5.15 10.35
CA ASP A 27 5.34 -3.77 10.68
C ASP A 27 4.08 -2.99 11.08
N ALA A 28 4.20 -2.16 12.11
CA ALA A 28 3.13 -1.27 12.58
C ALA A 28 3.13 0.01 11.75
N LYS A 29 2.38 -0.01 10.66
CA LYS A 29 2.26 1.13 9.73
C LYS A 29 0.81 1.54 9.55
N TRP A 30 0.57 2.84 9.59
CA TRP A 30 -0.69 3.43 9.17
C TRP A 30 -0.43 4.45 8.06
N GLY A 31 -1.48 4.82 7.34
CA GLY A 31 -1.42 5.80 6.27
C GLY A 31 -2.78 6.03 5.63
N ARG A 32 -2.87 7.09 4.84
CA ARG A 32 -4.01 7.38 3.97
C ARG A 32 -3.93 6.45 2.76
N LEU A 33 -5.06 5.85 2.37
CA LEU A 33 -5.15 5.08 1.13
C LEU A 33 -5.06 6.05 -0.06
N VAL A 34 -4.07 5.84 -0.91
CA VAL A 34 -3.82 6.65 -2.11
C VAL A 34 -4.53 6.04 -3.31
N GLY A 35 -4.43 4.72 -3.47
CA GLY A 35 -5.09 4.01 -4.55
C GLY A 35 -4.93 2.50 -4.45
N VAL A 36 -5.53 1.80 -5.41
CA VAL A 36 -5.50 0.35 -5.54
C VAL A 36 -5.13 0.03 -6.98
N ASP A 37 -4.25 -0.94 -7.20
CA ASP A 37 -3.96 -1.43 -8.55
C ASP A 37 -4.94 -2.52 -8.99
N GLU A 38 -4.81 -2.94 -10.24
CA GLU A 38 -5.62 -4.01 -10.86
C GLU A 38 -5.44 -5.39 -10.21
N LEU A 39 -4.33 -5.59 -9.50
CA LEU A 39 -4.04 -6.82 -8.77
C LEU A 39 -4.60 -6.76 -7.33
N GLY A 40 -5.20 -5.63 -6.94
CA GLY A 40 -5.77 -5.38 -5.63
C GLY A 40 -4.75 -4.94 -4.57
N ASN A 41 -3.51 -4.65 -4.94
CA ASN A 41 -2.51 -4.08 -4.04
C ASN A 41 -2.92 -2.66 -3.68
N ARG A 42 -2.89 -2.35 -2.38
CA ARG A 42 -3.35 -1.07 -1.86
C ARG A 42 -2.15 -0.22 -1.47
N TYR A 43 -2.09 0.99 -1.98
CA TYR A 43 -0.97 1.90 -1.76
C TYR A 43 -1.34 2.96 -0.74
N TYR A 44 -0.46 3.19 0.22
CA TYR A 44 -0.67 4.07 1.35
C TYR A 44 0.45 5.08 1.48
N GLU A 45 0.09 6.27 1.97
CA GLU A 45 1.02 7.35 2.27
C GLU A 45 0.84 7.85 3.70
N ASN A 46 1.96 8.11 4.38
CA ASN A 46 2.01 8.71 5.70
C ASN A 46 3.19 9.70 5.83
N PRO A 47 2.95 11.01 5.68
CA PRO A 47 4.00 12.03 5.75
C PRO A 47 4.56 12.25 7.16
N GLU A 48 3.91 11.72 8.21
CA GLU A 48 4.43 11.78 9.58
C GLU A 48 5.58 10.77 9.82
N GLU A 49 5.79 9.86 8.87
CA GLU A 49 6.78 8.82 8.95
C GLU A 49 8.17 9.31 8.51
N ARG A 50 9.23 8.58 8.91
CA ARG A 50 10.58 8.89 8.44
C ARG A 50 10.71 8.75 6.92
N TYR A 51 11.59 9.57 6.34
CA TYR A 51 11.92 9.52 4.91
C TYR A 51 12.25 8.09 4.46
N GLY A 52 11.54 7.64 3.42
CA GLY A 52 11.70 6.31 2.83
C GLY A 52 10.74 5.27 3.41
N ARG A 53 9.97 5.61 4.45
CA ARG A 53 8.89 4.77 4.99
C ARG A 53 7.51 5.42 4.88
N GLU A 54 7.41 6.63 4.34
CA GLU A 54 6.13 7.33 4.17
C GLU A 54 5.21 6.60 3.19
N ARG A 55 5.76 6.08 2.09
CA ARG A 55 5.01 5.35 1.06
C ARG A 55 5.21 3.85 1.25
N TRP A 56 4.11 3.10 1.22
CA TRP A 56 4.15 1.65 1.33
C TRP A 56 2.98 1.00 0.59
N CYS A 57 3.15 -0.25 0.19
CA CYS A 57 2.09 -1.05 -0.42
C CYS A 57 1.65 -2.15 0.54
N LEU A 58 0.35 -2.46 0.51
CA LEU A 58 -0.25 -3.62 1.16
C LEU A 58 -0.68 -4.58 0.05
N PRO A 59 0.05 -5.69 -0.13
CA PRO A 59 -0.25 -6.67 -1.16
C PRO A 59 -1.66 -7.26 -0.99
N ALA A 60 -2.36 -7.52 -2.09
CA ALA A 60 -3.62 -8.29 -2.04
C ALA A 60 -3.38 -9.74 -1.61
N GLY A 61 -2.28 -10.33 -2.10
CA GLY A 61 -1.93 -11.73 -1.94
C GLY A 61 -1.72 -12.21 -0.50
N ARG A 62 -1.57 -13.53 -0.33
CA ARG A 62 -1.18 -14.13 0.95
C ARG A 62 0.29 -13.81 1.25
N PRO A 63 0.71 -13.67 2.54
CA PRO A 63 2.07 -13.26 2.90
C PRO A 63 3.19 -14.04 2.21
N HIS A 64 3.04 -15.36 2.03
CA HIS A 64 4.05 -16.22 1.38
C HIS A 64 4.00 -16.23 -0.16
N LYS A 65 3.05 -15.51 -0.77
CA LYS A 65 2.89 -15.39 -2.22
C LYS A 65 3.03 -13.94 -2.69
N VAL A 66 3.50 -13.06 -1.82
CA VAL A 66 3.80 -11.67 -2.19
C VAL A 66 5.12 -11.65 -2.93
N ASP A 67 5.11 -11.06 -4.12
CA ASP A 67 6.32 -10.78 -4.88
C ASP A 67 6.36 -9.29 -5.22
N ALA A 68 7.49 -8.64 -4.94
CA ALA A 68 7.70 -7.22 -5.25
C ALA A 68 7.68 -6.96 -6.76
N SER A 69 7.97 -7.97 -7.58
CA SER A 69 7.92 -7.87 -9.05
C SER A 69 6.52 -7.65 -9.61
N GLN A 70 5.48 -7.94 -8.82
CA GLN A 70 4.07 -7.81 -9.23
C GLN A 70 3.58 -6.36 -9.17
N ILE A 71 4.37 -5.43 -8.65
CA ILE A 71 4.00 -4.02 -8.58
C ILE A 71 4.04 -3.41 -10.00
N PRO A 72 2.94 -2.82 -10.49
CA PRO A 72 2.92 -2.18 -11.81
C PRO A 72 3.96 -1.06 -11.91
N PRO A 73 4.57 -0.81 -13.09
CA PRO A 73 5.64 0.17 -13.26
C PRO A 73 5.30 1.58 -12.74
N ARG A 74 4.05 2.03 -12.96
CA ARG A 74 3.54 3.33 -12.47
C ARG A 74 3.58 3.43 -10.94
N TRP A 75 3.12 2.39 -10.26
CA TRP A 75 3.13 2.31 -8.80
C TRP A 75 4.54 2.09 -8.27
N HIS A 76 5.40 1.40 -9.02
CA HIS A 76 6.81 1.25 -8.70
C HIS A 76 7.53 2.60 -8.67
N SER A 77 7.33 3.46 -9.68
CA SER A 77 7.91 4.80 -9.74
C SER A 77 7.43 5.70 -8.59
N TRP A 78 6.12 5.64 -8.25
CA TRP A 78 5.58 6.39 -7.12
C TRP A 78 6.10 5.89 -5.77
N LEU A 79 6.17 4.57 -5.57
CA LEU A 79 6.66 3.94 -4.34
C LEU A 79 8.14 4.27 -4.09
N HIS A 80 8.95 4.30 -5.15
CA HIS A 80 10.38 4.66 -5.10
C HIS A 80 10.65 6.16 -5.18
N LYS A 81 9.61 7.01 -5.11
CA LYS A 81 9.73 8.47 -5.17
C LYS A 81 10.44 9.00 -6.42
N THR A 82 10.38 8.25 -7.51
CA THR A 82 10.84 8.73 -8.83
C THR A 82 9.87 9.77 -9.40
N THR A 83 8.58 9.65 -9.07
CA THR A 83 7.55 10.64 -9.35
C THR A 83 6.76 10.97 -8.09
N ASP A 84 6.32 12.22 -7.98
CA ASP A 84 5.40 12.68 -6.94
C ASP A 84 3.93 12.58 -7.37
N GLU A 85 3.68 12.33 -8.65
CA GLU A 85 2.33 12.19 -9.17
C GLU A 85 1.73 10.86 -8.72
N VAL A 86 0.54 10.94 -8.13
CA VAL A 86 -0.26 9.74 -7.84
C VAL A 86 -0.71 9.13 -9.17
N PRO A 87 -0.39 7.85 -9.43
CA PRO A 87 -0.78 7.21 -10.67
C PRO A 87 -2.31 7.17 -10.78
N LYS A 88 -2.83 7.77 -11.86
CA LYS A 88 -4.25 7.71 -12.21
C LYS A 88 -4.51 6.43 -13.01
N PRO A 89 -5.72 5.83 -12.89
CA PRO A 89 -6.13 4.77 -13.81
C PRO A 89 -6.08 5.32 -15.23
N THR A 90 -5.39 4.61 -16.12
CA THR A 90 -5.42 4.96 -17.55
C THR A 90 -6.61 4.27 -18.21
N PRO A 91 -7.24 4.89 -19.23
CA PRO A 91 -8.42 4.30 -19.89
C PRO A 91 -8.18 2.88 -20.45
N ALA A 92 -6.94 2.53 -20.77
CA ALA A 92 -6.56 1.21 -21.26
C ALA A 92 -6.65 0.10 -20.20
N GLU A 93 -6.41 0.44 -18.93
CA GLU A 93 -6.47 -0.49 -17.80
C GLU A 93 -7.93 -0.71 -17.35
N ASP A 94 -8.75 0.34 -17.40
CA ASP A 94 -10.20 0.22 -17.20
C ASP A 94 -10.82 -0.72 -18.25
N ALA A 95 -10.36 -0.64 -19.50
CA ALA A 95 -10.79 -1.54 -20.58
C ALA A 95 -10.31 -2.98 -20.35
N ALA A 96 -9.09 -3.20 -19.84
CA ALA A 96 -8.57 -4.53 -19.51
C ALA A 96 -9.33 -5.17 -18.32
N ALA A 97 -9.78 -4.37 -17.35
CA ALA A 97 -10.60 -4.84 -16.24
C ALA A 97 -12.01 -5.29 -16.67
N LEU A 98 -12.58 -4.65 -17.71
CA LEU A 98 -13.88 -4.98 -18.30
C LEU A 98 -13.89 -6.29 -19.11
N HIS A 99 -12.74 -6.73 -19.62
CA HIS A 99 -12.62 -7.94 -20.44
C HIS A 99 -12.28 -9.23 -19.67
N ARG A 100 -12.25 -9.19 -18.33
CA ARG A 100 -12.00 -10.38 -17.50
C ARG A 100 -13.33 -11.08 -17.18
N PRO A 101 -13.56 -12.34 -17.61
CA PRO A 101 -14.81 -13.08 -17.38
C PRO A 101 -15.00 -13.48 -15.91
#